data_AF-A0A139X004-F1
#
_entry.id   AF-A0A139X004-F1
#
_cell.length_a   1.000
_cell.length_b   1.000
_cell.length_c   1.000
_cell.angle_alpha   90.00
_cell.angle_beta   90.00
_cell.angle_gamma   90.00
#
_symmetry.space_group_name_H-M   'P 1'
#
loop_
_entity.id
_entity.type
_entity.pdbx_description
1 polymer ?
#
loop_
_entity_poly.entity_id
_entity_poly.type
_entity_poly.pdbx_seq_one_letter_code
_entity_poly.pdbx_strand_id
1 'polypeptide(L)'
;MKVERNNSVDILKALSIIFVLIWHLQPIKFIIDSKSHTLLVVLARIFIDLQLQLCLIAVPLFYIISLYLFFQKPELKYLKKRLIRLIKIYLAWSIFQNIFYIIATKEFPTWSWDIITGLQPSLPLVGDSVFYFLFNLIILSILAFFYQIQSKKLKQIVSVILVGFSLFYFEALYFFNSNLPYHWLINFLIYIPIAFSLVNNPEKFLKFKSCYLIAYVLFSLHDIYLRIYNHIPSIYGRVSIVFGALTIFCYVYSTQNNQKSLLVEKLAKYSLGLFAIHKYWQYLFVLLLQKYKIAMTIGIFGIPLNIIFLVESVFVVFLTSLSIYLLKSTSFKQFVT
;
A
#
# COMPACT_ATOMS: atom_id res chain seq x y z
N MET A 1 20.93 3.53 -24.41
CA MET A 1 19.47 3.61 -24.63
C MET A 1 18.81 4.20 -23.38
N LYS A 2 18.24 5.41 -23.43
CA LYS A 2 17.43 5.95 -22.32
C LYS A 2 16.16 5.11 -22.27
N VAL A 3 15.89 4.45 -21.14
CA VAL A 3 14.62 3.73 -20.93
C VAL A 3 13.50 4.79 -20.98
N GLU A 4 12.65 4.73 -22.00
CA GLU A 4 11.50 5.61 -22.09
C GLU A 4 10.58 5.42 -20.88
N ARG A 5 10.09 6.53 -20.36
CA ARG A 5 9.24 6.57 -19.17
C ARG A 5 7.86 6.03 -19.54
N ASN A 6 7.43 4.95 -18.88
CA ASN A 6 6.14 4.32 -19.11
C ASN A 6 5.04 5.03 -18.29
N ASN A 7 4.15 5.76 -18.96
CA ASN A 7 3.08 6.55 -18.33
C ASN A 7 2.10 5.66 -17.52
N SER A 8 1.79 4.45 -17.99
CA SER A 8 0.92 3.53 -17.25
C SER A 8 1.53 3.13 -15.91
N VAL A 9 2.85 2.92 -15.85
CA VAL A 9 3.55 2.64 -14.59
C VAL A 9 3.51 3.85 -13.65
N ASP A 10 3.60 5.07 -14.17
CA ASP A 10 3.46 6.28 -13.35
C ASP A 10 2.05 6.44 -12.79
N ILE A 11 1.01 6.19 -13.60
CA ILE A 11 -0.39 6.19 -13.14
C ILE A 11 -0.57 5.19 -12.00
N LEU A 12 -0.04 3.97 -12.15
CA LEU A 12 -0.14 2.94 -11.12
C LEU A 12 0.57 3.33 -9.82
N LYS A 13 1.74 3.97 -9.89
CA LYS A 13 2.44 4.50 -8.72
C LYS A 13 1.66 5.64 -8.06
N ALA A 14 1.09 6.54 -8.87
CA ALA A 14 0.28 7.65 -8.39
C ALA A 14 -0.99 7.15 -7.68
N LEU A 15 -1.69 6.17 -8.24
CA LEU A 15 -2.85 5.53 -7.61
C LEU A 15 -2.47 4.85 -6.29
N SER A 16 -1.38 4.08 -6.27
CA SER A 16 -0.88 3.44 -5.05
C SER A 16 -0.65 4.45 -3.93
N ILE A 17 0.05 5.57 -4.19
CA ILE A 17 0.28 6.58 -3.14
C ILE A 17 -0.99 7.33 -2.75
N ILE A 18 -1.89 7.64 -3.69
CA ILE A 18 -3.19 8.27 -3.38
C ILE A 18 -3.99 7.37 -2.45
N PHE A 19 -4.07 6.07 -2.72
CA PHE A 19 -4.79 5.13 -1.88
C PHE A 19 -4.21 5.00 -0.48
N VAL A 20 -2.87 5.02 -0.33
CA VAL A 20 -2.23 5.09 1.00
C VAL A 20 -2.64 6.35 1.74
N LEU A 21 -2.63 7.51 1.07
CA LEU A 21 -3.00 8.78 1.70
C LEU A 21 -4.48 8.81 2.11
N ILE A 22 -5.39 8.33 1.24
CA ILE A 22 -6.82 8.21 1.58
C ILE A 22 -7.00 7.26 2.77
N TRP A 23 -6.25 6.16 2.81
CA TRP A 23 -6.31 5.19 3.91
C TRP A 23 -5.94 5.82 5.26
N HIS A 24 -4.80 6.50 5.32
CA HIS A 24 -4.31 7.06 6.58
C HIS A 24 -5.02 8.34 7.01
N LEU A 25 -5.43 9.19 6.06
CA LEU A 25 -5.98 10.52 6.36
C LEU A 25 -7.51 10.53 6.42
N GLN A 26 -8.18 9.52 5.84
CA GLN A 26 -9.64 9.37 5.85
C GLN A 26 -10.39 10.69 5.57
N PRO A 27 -10.09 11.42 4.46
CA PRO A 27 -10.58 12.78 4.23
C PRO A 27 -12.10 12.94 4.27
N ILE A 28 -12.82 11.84 4.07
CA ILE A 28 -14.27 11.75 4.17
C ILE A 28 -14.58 10.74 5.27
N LYS A 29 -15.12 11.22 6.39
CA LYS A 29 -15.55 10.39 7.51
C LYS A 29 -16.94 10.79 7.98
N PHE A 30 -17.89 9.87 7.78
CA PHE A 30 -19.27 10.04 8.21
C PHE A 30 -19.41 9.72 9.70
N ILE A 31 -20.11 10.58 10.44
CA ILE A 31 -20.60 10.26 11.78
C ILE A 31 -22.04 9.80 11.61
N ILE A 32 -22.30 8.53 11.92
CA ILE A 32 -23.63 7.93 11.72
C ILE A 32 -24.15 7.51 13.08
N ASP A 33 -25.23 8.17 13.51
CA ASP A 33 -25.95 7.75 14.70
C ASP A 33 -26.85 6.56 14.34
N SER A 34 -26.69 5.47 15.09
CA SER A 34 -27.42 4.20 14.93
C SER A 34 -28.93 4.30 15.14
N LYS A 35 -29.43 5.42 15.67
CA LYS A 35 -30.78 5.51 16.24
C LYS A 35 -31.92 5.85 15.28
N SER A 36 -31.66 6.38 14.08
CA SER A 36 -32.74 6.94 13.23
C SER A 36 -32.89 6.30 11.84
N HIS A 37 -31.87 5.69 11.24
CA HIS A 37 -31.95 5.21 9.85
C HIS A 37 -31.13 3.93 9.56
N THR A 38 -31.71 2.75 9.80
CA THR A 38 -31.03 1.45 9.58
C THR A 38 -30.52 1.27 8.15
N LEU A 39 -31.29 1.67 7.12
CA LEU A 39 -30.86 1.58 5.72
C LEU A 39 -29.64 2.47 5.43
N LEU A 40 -29.64 3.70 5.96
CA LEU A 40 -28.53 4.64 5.80
C LEU A 40 -27.26 4.12 6.49
N VAL A 41 -27.39 3.54 7.68
CA VAL A 41 -26.29 2.89 8.42
C VAL A 41 -25.70 1.74 7.60
N VAL A 42 -26.55 0.89 7.02
CA VAL A 42 -26.11 -0.25 6.19
C VAL A 42 -25.39 0.24 4.93
N LEU A 43 -25.98 1.18 4.18
CA LEU A 43 -25.38 1.71 2.95
C LEU A 43 -24.03 2.38 3.22
N ALA A 44 -23.94 3.16 4.29
CA ALA A 44 -22.70 3.82 4.65
C ALA A 44 -21.63 2.84 5.16
N ARG A 45 -22.01 1.77 5.89
CA ARG A 45 -21.08 0.70 6.26
C ARG A 45 -20.52 -0.01 5.03
N ILE A 46 -21.38 -0.32 4.04
CA ILE A 46 -20.94 -0.89 2.76
C ILE A 46 -19.99 0.07 2.04
N PHE A 47 -20.31 1.37 1.99
CA PHE A 47 -19.45 2.36 1.36
C PHE A 47 -18.07 2.46 2.04
N ILE A 48 -18.03 2.54 3.38
CA ILE A 48 -16.78 2.58 4.15
C ILE A 48 -15.95 1.32 3.91
N ASP A 49 -16.59 0.15 3.88
CA ASP A 49 -15.92 -1.11 3.63
C ASP A 49 -15.38 -1.20 2.19
N LEU A 50 -16.12 -0.73 1.18
CA LEU A 50 -15.64 -0.68 -0.20
C LEU A 50 -14.48 0.30 -0.36
N GLN A 51 -14.54 1.46 0.31
CA GLN A 51 -13.43 2.41 0.36
C GLN A 51 -12.19 1.79 1.01
N LEU A 52 -12.37 1.06 2.12
CA LEU A 52 -11.31 0.30 2.78
C LEU A 52 -10.69 -0.73 1.83
N GLN A 53 -11.51 -1.52 1.11
CA GLN A 53 -11.02 -2.50 0.14
C GLN A 53 -10.15 -1.85 -0.93
N LEU A 54 -10.63 -0.74 -1.50
CA LEU A 54 -9.92 -0.02 -2.55
C LEU A 54 -8.59 0.56 -2.05
N CYS A 55 -8.59 1.14 -0.85
CA CYS A 55 -7.39 1.64 -0.18
C CYS A 55 -6.33 0.55 0.05
N LEU A 56 -6.75 -0.64 0.48
CA LEU A 56 -5.84 -1.75 0.81
C LEU A 56 -5.18 -2.40 -0.41
N ILE A 57 -5.66 -2.10 -1.63
CA ILE A 57 -4.98 -2.50 -2.88
C ILE A 57 -3.62 -1.80 -3.05
N ALA A 58 -3.42 -0.64 -2.42
CA ALA A 58 -2.25 0.22 -2.62
C ALA A 58 -0.91 -0.53 -2.49
N VAL A 59 -0.78 -1.35 -1.45
CA VAL A 59 0.43 -2.08 -1.08
C VAL A 59 0.70 -3.26 -2.02
N PRO A 60 -0.24 -4.18 -2.26
CA PRO A 60 -0.16 -5.17 -3.33
C PRO A 60 0.25 -4.56 -4.67
N LEU A 61 -0.36 -3.43 -5.04
CA LEU A 61 -0.05 -2.75 -6.28
C LEU A 61 1.39 -2.24 -6.30
N PHE A 62 1.87 -1.66 -5.19
CA PHE A 62 3.28 -1.29 -5.02
C PHE A 62 4.22 -2.48 -5.23
N TYR A 63 3.93 -3.65 -4.66
CA TYR A 63 4.73 -4.86 -4.86
C TYR A 63 4.71 -5.34 -6.30
N ILE A 64 3.53 -5.42 -6.93
CA ILE A 64 3.39 -5.82 -8.33
C ILE A 64 4.20 -4.88 -9.23
N ILE A 65 4.05 -3.56 -9.10
CA ILE A 65 4.80 -2.58 -9.90
C ILE A 65 6.30 -2.76 -9.69
N SER A 66 6.72 -2.88 -8.43
CA SER A 66 8.14 -2.94 -8.08
C SER A 66 8.80 -4.21 -8.60
N LEU A 67 8.12 -5.35 -8.51
CA LEU A 67 8.58 -6.64 -9.04
C LEU A 67 8.49 -6.69 -10.57
N TYR A 68 7.45 -6.09 -11.16
CA TYR A 68 7.31 -5.95 -12.62
C TYR A 68 8.51 -5.21 -13.21
N LEU A 69 8.87 -4.05 -12.62
CA LEU A 69 10.07 -3.29 -13.00
C LEU A 69 11.37 -4.07 -12.76
N PHE A 70 11.39 -4.98 -11.79
CA PHE A 70 12.53 -5.86 -11.56
C PHE A 70 12.70 -6.88 -12.69
N PHE A 71 11.63 -7.61 -13.02
CA PHE A 71 11.68 -8.67 -14.02
C PHE A 71 11.96 -8.17 -15.44
N GLN A 72 11.70 -6.89 -15.73
CA GLN A 72 12.15 -6.24 -16.97
C GLN A 72 13.68 -6.15 -17.10
N LYS A 73 14.44 -6.32 -16.01
CA LYS A 73 15.91 -6.21 -15.96
C LYS A 73 16.52 -7.44 -15.26
N PRO A 74 16.72 -8.56 -15.98
CA PRO A 74 17.10 -9.87 -15.41
C PRO A 74 18.52 -9.95 -14.80
N GLU A 75 19.30 -8.88 -14.88
CA GLU A 75 20.74 -8.93 -14.59
C GLU A 75 21.04 -8.92 -13.08
N LEU A 76 21.98 -9.79 -12.65
CA LEU A 76 22.51 -9.77 -11.28
C LEU A 76 23.10 -8.40 -10.89
N LYS A 77 23.71 -7.69 -11.85
CA LYS A 77 24.22 -6.33 -11.65
C LYS A 77 23.11 -5.36 -11.30
N TYR A 78 21.93 -5.52 -11.89
CA TYR A 78 20.75 -4.71 -11.57
C TYR A 78 20.20 -5.06 -10.19
N LEU A 79 20.11 -6.34 -9.81
CA LEU A 79 19.73 -6.76 -8.45
C LEU A 79 20.63 -6.11 -7.40
N LYS A 80 21.97 -6.20 -7.55
CA LYS A 80 22.92 -5.60 -6.60
C LYS A 80 22.67 -4.10 -6.44
N LYS A 81 22.54 -3.36 -7.55
CA LYS A 81 22.23 -1.92 -7.53
C LYS A 81 20.90 -1.61 -6.82
N ARG A 82 19.86 -2.41 -7.09
CA ARG A 82 18.54 -2.27 -6.49
C ARG A 82 18.57 -2.54 -4.98
N LEU A 83 19.21 -3.62 -4.53
CA LEU A 83 19.33 -3.96 -3.12
C LEU A 83 20.11 -2.89 -2.35
N ILE A 84 21.23 -2.41 -2.89
CA ILE A 84 21.98 -1.31 -2.26
C ILE A 84 21.09 -0.07 -2.10
N ARG A 85 20.33 0.30 -3.13
CA ARG A 85 19.40 1.44 -3.04
C ARG A 85 18.31 1.21 -2.00
N LEU A 86 17.66 0.05 -2.01
CA LEU A 86 16.59 -0.29 -1.07
C LEU A 86 17.08 -0.32 0.37
N ILE A 87 18.24 -0.93 0.63
CA ILE A 87 18.87 -0.97 1.95
C ILE A 87 19.22 0.44 2.43
N LYS A 88 19.80 1.29 1.57
CA LYS A 88 20.08 2.68 1.92
C LYS A 88 18.83 3.47 2.29
N ILE A 89 17.75 3.32 1.51
CA ILE A 89 16.47 3.98 1.79
C ILE A 89 15.87 3.45 3.09
N TYR A 90 15.86 2.13 3.26
CA TYR A 90 15.36 1.46 4.45
C TYR A 90 16.08 1.94 5.72
N LEU A 91 17.41 1.86 5.75
CA LEU A 91 18.21 2.27 6.90
C LEU A 91 18.03 3.76 7.21
N ALA A 92 18.02 4.63 6.19
CA ALA A 92 17.84 6.06 6.40
C ALA A 92 16.50 6.37 7.09
N TRP A 93 15.40 5.77 6.61
CA TRP A 93 14.08 6.00 7.16
C TRP A 93 13.86 5.27 8.49
N SER A 94 14.42 4.08 8.69
CA SER A 94 14.40 3.39 9.99
C SER A 94 15.15 4.20 11.04
N ILE A 95 16.32 4.76 10.73
CA ILE A 95 17.04 5.65 11.65
C ILE A 95 16.19 6.89 11.98
N PHE A 96 15.61 7.53 10.95
CA PHE A 96 14.75 8.70 11.16
C PHE A 96 13.53 8.37 12.04
N GLN A 97 12.87 7.23 11.81
CA GLN A 97 11.75 6.74 12.61
C GLN A 97 12.13 6.56 14.08
N ASN A 98 13.30 5.95 14.36
CA ASN A 98 13.78 5.73 15.72
C ASN A 98 14.11 7.07 16.40
N ILE A 99 14.79 7.99 15.71
CA ILE A 99 15.07 9.33 16.24
C ILE A 99 13.76 10.06 16.58
N PHE A 100 12.80 10.04 15.65
CA PHE A 100 11.51 10.69 15.84
C PHE A 100 10.73 10.08 17.01
N TYR A 101 10.74 8.75 17.14
CA TYR A 101 10.12 8.05 18.28
C TYR A 101 10.74 8.50 19.61
N ILE A 102 12.06 8.56 19.72
CA ILE A 102 12.77 9.00 20.93
C ILE A 102 12.40 10.44 21.27
N ILE A 103 12.33 11.33 20.28
CA ILE A 103 11.92 12.73 20.50
C ILE A 103 10.47 12.80 20.97
N ALA A 104 9.58 12.01 20.38
CA ALA A 104 8.15 12.01 20.65
C ALA A 104 7.79 11.43 22.03
N THR A 105 8.46 10.35 22.44
CA THR A 105 8.14 9.57 23.65
C THR A 105 9.10 9.83 24.81
N LYS A 106 10.31 10.33 24.53
CA LYS A 106 11.45 10.39 25.46
C LYS A 106 11.95 9.02 25.93
N GLU A 107 11.59 7.97 25.19
CA GLU A 107 11.97 6.59 25.50
C GLU A 107 12.81 5.99 24.36
N PHE A 108 13.72 5.09 24.73
CA PHE A 108 14.40 4.26 23.74
C PHE A 108 13.51 3.08 23.33
N PRO A 109 13.44 2.78 22.02
CA PRO A 109 12.62 1.67 21.55
C PRO A 109 13.24 0.33 22.02
N THR A 110 12.39 -0.58 22.48
CA THR A 110 12.81 -1.88 23.01
C THR A 110 13.31 -2.79 21.90
N TRP A 111 14.51 -3.34 22.05
CA TRP A 111 15.10 -4.21 21.03
C TRP A 111 14.20 -5.41 20.72
N SER A 112 13.78 -5.54 19.47
CA SER A 112 12.92 -6.62 19.00
C SER A 112 13.19 -6.91 17.52
N TRP A 113 12.73 -8.07 17.05
CA TRP A 113 12.73 -8.38 15.61
C TRP A 113 11.88 -7.38 14.81
N ASP A 114 10.87 -6.80 15.43
CA ASP A 114 9.98 -5.81 14.82
C ASP A 114 10.71 -4.48 14.53
N ILE A 115 11.72 -4.12 15.32
CA ILE A 115 12.62 -2.99 14.99
C ILE A 115 13.45 -3.30 13.76
N ILE A 116 14.00 -4.52 13.66
CA ILE A 116 14.85 -4.93 12.54
C ILE A 116 14.06 -5.01 11.24
N THR A 117 12.81 -5.46 11.29
CA THR A 117 11.90 -5.50 10.15
C THR A 117 11.29 -4.14 9.83
N GLY A 118 11.44 -3.14 10.72
CA GLY A 118 10.92 -1.79 10.53
C GLY A 118 9.41 -1.68 10.74
N LEU A 119 8.82 -2.65 11.45
CA LEU A 119 7.46 -2.60 11.96
C LEU A 119 7.36 -1.68 13.18
N GLN A 120 8.36 -1.77 14.06
CA GLN A 120 8.55 -0.92 15.23
C GLN A 120 9.76 0.02 15.03
N PRO A 121 9.83 1.13 15.80
CA PRO A 121 8.79 1.62 16.70
C PRO A 121 7.61 2.24 15.94
N SER A 122 6.40 1.99 16.44
CA SER A 122 5.19 2.69 15.98
C SER A 122 5.25 4.16 16.41
N LEU A 123 4.77 5.06 15.57
CA LEU A 123 4.56 6.44 16.04
C LEU A 123 3.37 6.44 17.01
N PRO A 124 3.47 7.08 18.19
CA PRO A 124 2.33 7.23 19.07
C PRO A 124 1.16 7.86 18.30
N LEU A 125 -0.08 7.47 18.59
CA LEU A 125 -1.31 8.08 18.02
C LEU A 125 -1.58 7.85 16.52
N VAL A 126 -0.57 7.53 15.70
CA VAL A 126 -0.75 7.30 14.23
C VAL A 126 -0.33 5.89 13.78
N GLY A 127 0.03 5.03 14.73
CA GLY A 127 0.19 3.59 14.53
C GLY A 127 1.54 3.15 13.94
N ASP A 128 1.56 1.92 13.43
CA ASP A 128 2.78 1.18 13.08
C ASP A 128 3.61 1.84 11.98
N SER A 129 4.92 1.56 11.98
CA SER A 129 5.82 2.06 10.95
C SER A 129 5.43 1.49 9.58
N VAL A 130 5.59 2.28 8.52
CA VAL A 130 5.32 1.84 7.15
C VAL A 130 6.56 1.25 6.46
N PHE A 131 7.71 1.20 7.15
CA PHE A 131 8.97 0.79 6.54
C PHE A 131 9.16 -0.72 6.43
N TYR A 132 8.35 -1.54 7.12
CA TYR A 132 8.35 -2.98 6.90
C TYR A 132 8.02 -3.37 5.46
N PHE A 133 7.30 -2.53 4.72
CA PHE A 133 7.07 -2.78 3.31
C PHE A 133 8.35 -2.74 2.47
N LEU A 134 9.31 -1.87 2.83
CA LEU A 134 10.63 -1.81 2.20
C LEU A 134 11.47 -3.03 2.56
N PHE A 135 11.41 -3.48 3.82
CA PHE A 135 12.07 -4.71 4.26
C PHE A 135 11.55 -5.92 3.50
N ASN A 136 10.23 -6.09 3.43
CA ASN A 136 9.59 -7.12 2.62
C ASN A 136 9.98 -7.00 1.13
N LEU A 137 10.08 -5.78 0.58
CA LEU A 137 10.51 -5.59 -0.81
C LEU A 137 11.96 -6.02 -1.06
N ILE A 138 12.86 -5.84 -0.09
CA ILE A 138 14.25 -6.33 -0.15
C ILE A 138 14.22 -7.86 -0.27
N ILE A 139 13.51 -8.55 0.61
CA ILE A 139 13.41 -10.01 0.60
C ILE A 139 12.74 -10.51 -0.69
N LEU A 140 11.61 -9.92 -1.08
CA LEU A 140 10.91 -10.27 -2.32
C LEU A 140 11.78 -10.06 -3.55
N SER A 141 12.65 -9.05 -3.58
CA SER A 141 13.58 -8.84 -4.70
C SER A 141 14.63 -9.95 -4.79
N ILE A 142 15.11 -10.45 -3.64
CA ILE A 142 16.03 -11.59 -3.58
C ILE A 142 15.33 -12.87 -4.04
N LEU A 143 14.14 -13.15 -3.50
CA LEU A 143 13.35 -14.33 -3.89
C LEU A 143 12.93 -14.29 -5.36
N ALA A 144 12.57 -13.11 -5.88
CA ALA A 144 12.24 -12.92 -7.29
C ALA A 144 13.44 -13.23 -8.20
N PHE A 145 14.66 -12.85 -7.80
CA PHE A 145 15.86 -13.22 -8.53
C PHE A 145 16.07 -14.74 -8.54
N PHE A 146 15.99 -15.39 -7.39
CA PHE A 146 16.11 -16.85 -7.31
C PHE A 146 15.05 -17.55 -8.14
N TYR A 147 13.80 -17.07 -8.11
CA TYR A 147 12.72 -17.55 -8.95
C TYR A 147 13.03 -17.36 -10.45
N GLN A 148 13.61 -16.22 -10.84
CA GLN A 148 13.94 -15.90 -12.22
C GLN A 148 15.03 -16.79 -12.82
N ILE A 149 16.01 -17.24 -12.04
CA ILE A 149 17.09 -18.11 -12.54
C ILE A 149 16.69 -19.58 -12.64
N GLN A 150 15.52 -19.97 -12.11
CA GLN A 150 15.05 -21.36 -12.17
C GLN A 150 14.68 -21.80 -13.60
N SER A 151 14.66 -23.12 -13.81
CA SER A 151 14.19 -23.74 -15.06
C SER A 151 12.71 -23.43 -15.31
N LYS A 152 12.28 -23.46 -16.58
CA LYS A 152 10.88 -23.18 -16.97
C LYS A 152 9.88 -24.08 -16.24
N LYS A 153 10.19 -25.38 -16.10
CA LYS A 153 9.35 -26.36 -15.40
C LYS A 153 9.21 -26.02 -13.91
N LEU A 154 10.32 -25.69 -13.24
CA LEU A 154 10.30 -25.34 -11.83
C LEU A 154 9.54 -24.03 -11.58
N LYS A 155 9.70 -23.01 -12.44
CA LYS A 155 8.92 -21.76 -12.38
C LYS A 155 7.43 -22.00 -12.46
N GLN A 156 6.98 -22.88 -13.35
CA GLN A 156 5.56 -23.23 -13.48
C GLN A 156 5.05 -23.92 -12.22
N ILE A 157 5.78 -24.91 -11.70
CA ILE A 157 5.43 -25.61 -10.46
C ILE A 157 5.34 -24.62 -9.30
N VAL A 158 6.37 -23.79 -9.09
CA VAL A 158 6.40 -22.79 -8.03
C VAL A 158 5.31 -21.74 -8.20
N SER A 159 4.98 -21.33 -9.42
CA SER A 159 3.86 -20.40 -9.69
C SER A 159 2.53 -20.99 -9.26
N VAL A 160 2.25 -22.24 -9.68
CA VAL A 160 1.00 -22.92 -9.34
C VAL A 160 0.89 -23.13 -7.84
N ILE A 161 1.99 -23.55 -7.20
CA ILE A 161 2.04 -23.73 -5.74
C ILE A 161 1.81 -22.38 -5.05
N LEU A 162 2.60 -21.35 -5.33
CA LEU A 162 2.46 -20.06 -4.63
C LEU A 162 1.10 -19.42 -4.85
N VAL A 163 0.59 -19.39 -6.09
CA VAL A 163 -0.72 -18.78 -6.36
C VAL A 163 -1.84 -19.63 -5.79
N GLY A 164 -1.87 -20.92 -6.09
CA GLY A 164 -2.93 -21.83 -5.62
C GLY A 164 -2.95 -21.93 -4.09
N PHE A 165 -1.79 -22.14 -3.47
CA PHE A 165 -1.66 -22.20 -2.01
C PHE A 165 -2.03 -20.87 -1.36
N SER A 166 -1.53 -19.71 -1.84
CA SER A 166 -1.88 -18.42 -1.22
C SER A 166 -3.37 -18.12 -1.31
N LEU A 167 -4.01 -18.33 -2.47
CA LEU A 167 -5.44 -18.09 -2.62
C LEU A 167 -6.27 -19.03 -1.73
N PHE A 168 -5.92 -20.32 -1.70
CA PHE A 168 -6.57 -21.28 -0.81
C PHE A 168 -6.34 -20.94 0.67
N TYR A 169 -5.10 -20.63 1.05
CA TYR A 169 -4.71 -20.33 2.42
C TYR A 169 -5.42 -19.07 2.93
N PHE A 170 -5.55 -18.03 2.11
CA PHE A 170 -6.28 -16.81 2.48
C PHE A 170 -7.76 -17.07 2.78
N GLU A 171 -8.42 -17.95 2.01
CA GLU A 171 -9.80 -18.34 2.31
C GLU A 171 -9.89 -19.32 3.49
N ALA A 172 -8.94 -20.24 3.62
CA ALA A 172 -8.88 -21.20 4.73
C ALA A 172 -8.77 -20.51 6.08
N LEU A 173 -8.05 -19.38 6.17
CA LEU A 173 -7.94 -18.58 7.39
C LEU A 173 -9.29 -18.14 7.95
N TYR A 174 -10.29 -17.88 7.09
CA TYR A 174 -11.65 -17.57 7.54
C TYR A 174 -12.30 -18.75 8.24
N PHE A 175 -12.19 -19.96 7.67
CA PHE A 175 -12.76 -21.18 8.25
C PHE A 175 -12.15 -21.52 9.62
N PHE A 176 -10.85 -21.28 9.78
CA PHE A 176 -10.14 -21.53 11.04
C PHE A 176 -10.16 -20.35 12.02
N ASN A 177 -10.90 -19.28 11.70
CA ASN A 177 -10.95 -18.04 12.48
C ASN A 177 -9.55 -17.54 12.92
N SER A 178 -8.58 -17.72 12.04
CA SER A 178 -7.17 -17.42 12.31
C SER A 178 -6.78 -16.15 11.59
N ASN A 179 -6.02 -15.27 12.26
CA ASN A 179 -5.57 -14.02 11.65
C ASN A 179 -4.13 -14.15 11.16
N LEU A 180 -3.89 -13.77 9.90
CA LEU A 180 -2.56 -13.67 9.34
C LEU A 180 -2.05 -12.22 9.53
N PRO A 181 -0.97 -12.01 10.32
CA PRO A 181 -0.43 -10.68 10.54
C PRO A 181 -0.06 -10.00 9.23
N TYR A 182 -0.50 -8.75 9.08
CA TYR A 182 -0.43 -8.01 7.82
C TYR A 182 1.01 -7.77 7.33
N HIS A 183 1.99 -7.75 8.24
CA HIS A 183 3.39 -7.49 7.91
C HIS A 183 4.15 -8.74 7.45
N TRP A 184 3.57 -9.93 7.61
CA TRP A 184 4.23 -11.18 7.25
C TRP A 184 4.46 -11.30 5.75
N LEU A 185 5.63 -11.81 5.38
CA LEU A 185 6.07 -11.98 4.00
C LEU A 185 5.11 -12.86 3.17
N ILE A 186 4.46 -13.84 3.79
CA ILE A 186 3.55 -14.79 3.12
C ILE A 186 2.36 -14.08 2.43
N ASN A 187 1.93 -12.91 2.94
CA ASN A 187 0.93 -12.07 2.27
C ASN A 187 1.36 -11.63 0.86
N PHE A 188 2.67 -11.58 0.60
CA PHE A 188 3.24 -10.91 -0.56
C PHE A 188 3.99 -11.85 -1.52
N LEU A 189 4.22 -13.11 -1.14
CA LEU A 189 4.91 -14.09 -2.00
C LEU A 189 4.17 -14.35 -3.32
N ILE A 190 2.83 -14.30 -3.30
CA ILE A 190 1.98 -14.47 -4.48
C ILE A 190 2.30 -13.46 -5.60
N TYR A 191 2.81 -12.28 -5.25
CA TYR A 191 3.10 -11.23 -6.24
C TYR A 191 4.36 -11.51 -7.08
N ILE A 192 5.23 -12.45 -6.66
CA ILE A 192 6.40 -12.87 -7.45
C ILE A 192 5.98 -13.52 -8.77
N PRO A 193 5.24 -14.65 -8.78
CA PRO A 193 4.81 -15.29 -10.04
C PRO A 193 3.81 -14.43 -10.82
N ILE A 194 2.99 -13.62 -10.15
CA ILE A 194 2.09 -12.65 -10.82
C ILE A 194 2.91 -11.63 -11.62
N ALA A 195 3.84 -10.92 -10.99
CA ALA A 195 4.63 -9.89 -11.65
C ALA A 195 5.53 -10.48 -12.75
N PHE A 196 6.08 -11.68 -12.53
CA PHE A 196 6.83 -12.39 -13.56
C PHE A 196 5.96 -12.69 -14.78
N SER A 197 4.73 -13.16 -14.57
CA SER A 197 3.81 -13.48 -15.66
C SER A 197 3.32 -12.24 -16.39
N LEU A 198 3.14 -11.11 -15.70
CA LEU A 198 2.82 -9.82 -16.32
C LEU A 198 3.92 -9.31 -17.26
N VAL A 199 5.19 -9.63 -16.99
CA VAL A 199 6.31 -9.27 -17.88
C VAL A 199 6.44 -10.25 -19.06
N ASN A 200 6.34 -11.56 -18.80
CA ASN A 200 6.65 -12.59 -19.80
C ASN A 200 5.45 -13.05 -20.63
N ASN A 201 4.23 -12.81 -20.16
CA ASN A 201 2.98 -13.19 -20.85
C ASN A 201 1.92 -12.08 -20.71
N PRO A 202 2.22 -10.82 -21.09
CA PRO A 202 1.33 -9.69 -20.85
C PRO A 202 -0.03 -9.88 -21.51
N GLU A 203 -0.08 -10.36 -22.76
CA GLU A 203 -1.33 -10.57 -23.50
C GLU A 203 -2.29 -11.52 -22.79
N LYS A 204 -1.76 -12.61 -22.20
CA LYS A 204 -2.57 -13.58 -21.46
C LYS A 204 -3.22 -12.94 -20.23
N PHE A 205 -2.46 -12.15 -19.47
CA PHE A 205 -2.99 -11.48 -18.28
C PHE A 205 -3.97 -10.36 -18.62
N LEU A 206 -3.64 -9.53 -19.61
CA LEU A 206 -4.48 -8.41 -20.01
C LEU A 206 -5.83 -8.86 -20.60
N LYS A 207 -5.88 -10.04 -21.25
CA LYS A 207 -7.12 -10.63 -21.76
C LYS A 207 -8.15 -10.92 -20.66
N PHE A 208 -7.70 -11.28 -19.46
CA PHE A 208 -8.58 -11.64 -18.33
C PHE A 208 -8.91 -10.46 -17.39
N LYS A 209 -8.64 -9.20 -17.80
CA LYS A 209 -8.86 -8.02 -16.95
C LYS A 209 -10.28 -7.93 -16.38
N SER A 210 -11.31 -8.26 -17.18
CA SER A 210 -12.70 -8.26 -16.73
C SER A 210 -12.99 -9.39 -15.74
N CYS A 211 -12.35 -10.55 -15.89
CA CYS A 211 -12.47 -11.65 -14.93
C CYS A 211 -11.86 -11.28 -13.57
N TYR A 212 -10.72 -10.58 -13.57
CA TYR A 212 -10.14 -10.04 -12.33
C TYR A 212 -11.07 -9.03 -11.66
N LEU A 213 -11.74 -8.17 -12.43
CA LEU A 213 -12.72 -7.22 -11.88
C LEU A 213 -13.92 -7.94 -11.25
N ILE A 214 -14.47 -8.93 -11.96
CA ILE A 214 -15.60 -9.73 -11.44
C ILE A 214 -15.16 -10.45 -10.15
N ALA A 215 -14.00 -11.09 -10.15
CA ALA A 215 -13.46 -11.74 -8.95
C ALA A 215 -13.25 -10.74 -7.81
N TYR A 216 -12.67 -9.57 -8.09
CA TYR A 216 -12.49 -8.51 -7.09
C TYR A 216 -13.82 -8.10 -6.46
N VAL A 217 -14.87 -7.87 -7.26
CA VAL A 217 -16.19 -7.49 -6.76
C VAL A 217 -16.80 -8.61 -5.92
N LEU A 218 -16.81 -9.85 -6.43
CA LEU A 218 -17.38 -11.00 -5.72
C LEU A 218 -16.68 -11.26 -4.38
N PHE A 219 -15.35 -11.32 -4.37
CA PHE A 219 -14.59 -11.53 -3.13
C PHE A 219 -14.64 -10.31 -2.20
N SER A 220 -14.82 -9.08 -2.71
CA SER A 220 -15.04 -7.92 -1.85
C SER A 220 -16.39 -7.98 -1.13
N LEU A 221 -17.44 -8.41 -1.84
CA LEU A 221 -18.76 -8.65 -1.23
C LEU A 221 -18.70 -9.81 -0.22
N HIS A 222 -17.96 -10.87 -0.54
CA HIS A 222 -17.70 -11.98 0.39
C HIS A 222 -17.00 -11.50 1.67
N ASP A 223 -15.93 -10.70 1.55
CA ASP A 223 -15.25 -10.13 2.72
C ASP A 223 -16.18 -9.24 3.57
N ILE A 224 -17.03 -8.43 2.93
CA ILE A 224 -18.01 -7.58 3.62
C ILE A 224 -19.00 -8.45 4.37
N TYR A 225 -19.52 -9.50 3.73
CA TYR A 225 -20.42 -10.47 4.35
C TYR A 225 -19.76 -11.11 5.56
N LEU A 226 -18.53 -11.62 5.44
CA LEU A 226 -17.80 -12.25 6.55
C LEU A 226 -17.56 -11.29 7.73
N ARG A 227 -17.23 -10.02 7.45
CA ARG A 227 -17.06 -8.99 8.48
C ARG A 227 -18.34 -8.67 9.24
N ILE A 228 -19.51 -8.81 8.60
CA ILE A 228 -20.81 -8.64 9.29
C ILE A 228 -20.97 -9.73 10.37
N TYR A 229 -20.45 -10.93 10.15
CA TYR A 229 -20.46 -12.04 11.10
C TYR A 229 -19.22 -12.10 12.01
N ASN A 230 -18.49 -10.99 12.17
CA ASN A 230 -17.30 -10.87 13.02
C ASN A 230 -16.12 -11.78 12.63
N HIS A 231 -16.08 -12.31 11.41
CA HIS A 231 -14.85 -12.89 10.87
C HIS A 231 -13.94 -11.75 10.39
N ILE A 232 -12.84 -11.53 11.12
CA ILE A 232 -11.90 -10.44 10.83
C ILE A 232 -10.88 -10.93 9.81
N PRO A 233 -10.90 -10.41 8.57
CA PRO A 233 -9.92 -10.82 7.57
C PRO A 233 -8.51 -10.34 7.90
N SER A 234 -7.52 -11.06 7.37
CA SER A 234 -6.19 -10.48 7.20
C SER A 234 -6.27 -9.23 6.32
N ILE A 235 -5.47 -8.20 6.61
CA ILE A 235 -5.47 -6.94 5.85
C ILE A 235 -5.06 -7.18 4.39
N TYR A 236 -3.97 -7.92 4.17
CA TYR A 236 -3.42 -8.16 2.82
C TYR A 236 -3.56 -9.62 2.36
N GLY A 237 -3.74 -10.56 3.27
CA GLY A 237 -3.93 -11.98 2.99
C GLY A 237 -5.36 -12.29 2.57
N ARG A 238 -5.81 -11.66 1.47
CA ARG A 238 -7.17 -11.78 0.96
C ARG A 238 -7.21 -11.90 -0.54
N VAL A 239 -8.12 -12.74 -1.02
CA VAL A 239 -8.32 -12.97 -2.45
C VAL A 239 -8.84 -11.72 -3.16
N SER A 240 -9.76 -10.98 -2.52
CA SER A 240 -10.24 -9.69 -3.00
C SER A 240 -9.09 -8.72 -3.29
N ILE A 241 -8.13 -8.61 -2.37
CA ILE A 241 -7.00 -7.69 -2.47
C ILE A 241 -6.05 -8.07 -3.62
N VAL A 242 -5.79 -9.37 -3.81
CA VAL A 242 -4.99 -9.88 -4.95
C VAL A 242 -5.64 -9.52 -6.28
N PHE A 243 -6.94 -9.81 -6.44
CA PHE A 243 -7.66 -9.54 -7.69
C PHE A 243 -7.91 -8.05 -7.91
N GLY A 244 -8.10 -7.26 -6.85
CA GLY A 244 -8.18 -5.80 -6.93
C GLY A 244 -6.89 -5.19 -7.48
N ALA A 245 -5.73 -5.64 -6.99
CA ALA A 245 -4.44 -5.19 -7.49
C ALA A 245 -4.21 -5.57 -8.96
N LEU A 246 -4.55 -6.80 -9.35
CA LEU A 246 -4.51 -7.26 -10.74
C LEU A 246 -5.44 -6.46 -11.65
N THR A 247 -6.66 -6.16 -11.18
CA THR A 247 -7.66 -5.38 -11.91
C THR A 247 -7.11 -4.00 -12.23
N ILE A 248 -6.66 -3.25 -11.22
CA ILE A 248 -6.13 -1.90 -11.40
C ILE A 248 -4.91 -1.93 -12.31
N PHE A 249 -3.98 -2.87 -12.10
CA PHE A 249 -2.81 -3.04 -12.96
C PHE A 249 -3.22 -3.24 -14.42
N CYS A 250 -4.08 -4.21 -14.71
CA CYS A 250 -4.43 -4.59 -16.07
C CYS A 250 -5.24 -3.52 -16.79
N TYR A 251 -6.21 -2.87 -16.13
CA TYR A 251 -7.01 -1.81 -16.75
C TYR A 251 -6.14 -0.59 -17.10
N VAL A 252 -5.32 -0.10 -16.17
CA VAL A 252 -4.44 1.04 -16.41
C VAL A 252 -3.40 0.71 -17.49
N TYR A 253 -2.79 -0.47 -17.43
CA TYR A 253 -1.79 -0.88 -18.41
C TYR A 253 -2.39 -1.06 -19.81
N SER A 254 -3.61 -1.62 -19.91
CA SER A 254 -4.28 -1.86 -21.20
C SER A 254 -4.72 -0.58 -21.93
N THR A 255 -4.93 0.52 -21.22
CA THR A 255 -5.49 1.75 -21.80
C THR A 255 -4.45 2.53 -22.62
N GLN A 256 -3.16 2.15 -22.56
CA GLN A 256 -2.04 2.81 -23.27
C GLN A 256 -2.21 4.33 -23.37
N ASN A 257 -2.49 4.99 -22.24
CA ASN A 257 -2.77 6.40 -22.26
C ASN A 257 -1.48 7.18 -22.56
N ASN A 258 -1.39 7.74 -23.76
CA ASN A 258 -0.24 8.53 -24.21
C ASN A 258 -0.28 9.97 -23.67
N GLN A 259 -1.37 10.40 -23.02
CA GLN A 259 -1.44 11.72 -22.42
C GLN A 259 -0.59 11.76 -21.14
N LYS A 260 0.55 12.42 -21.25
CA LYS A 260 1.45 12.68 -20.12
C LYS A 260 0.81 13.74 -19.23
N SER A 261 0.38 13.33 -18.03
CA SER A 261 -0.03 14.27 -16.99
C SER A 261 1.16 14.62 -16.11
N LEU A 262 1.52 15.91 -16.07
CA LEU A 262 2.58 16.43 -15.20
C LEU A 262 2.32 16.11 -13.73
N LEU A 263 1.05 16.09 -13.32
CA LEU A 263 0.65 15.79 -11.95
C LEU A 263 0.94 14.31 -11.62
N VAL A 264 0.54 13.40 -12.50
CA VAL A 264 0.84 11.96 -12.36
C VAL A 264 2.35 11.71 -12.33
N GLU A 265 3.11 12.35 -13.21
CA GLU A 265 4.57 12.22 -13.25
C GLU A 265 5.22 12.70 -11.95
N LYS A 266 4.73 13.82 -11.38
CA LYS A 266 5.20 14.33 -10.09
C LYS A 266 4.84 13.38 -8.95
N LEU A 267 3.58 12.93 -8.85
CA LEU A 267 3.15 11.99 -7.81
C LEU A 267 3.95 10.68 -7.87
N ALA A 268 4.13 10.12 -9.07
CA ALA A 268 4.88 8.89 -9.25
C ALA A 268 6.36 9.06 -8.82
N LYS A 269 6.99 10.18 -9.21
CA LYS A 269 8.38 10.50 -8.87
C LYS A 269 8.59 10.69 -7.37
N TYR A 270 7.65 11.32 -6.68
CA TYR A 270 7.77 11.64 -5.25
C TYR A 270 6.99 10.69 -4.33
N SER A 271 6.48 9.57 -4.88
CA SER A 271 5.68 8.58 -4.16
C SER A 271 6.36 8.07 -2.89
N LEU A 272 7.67 7.82 -2.93
CA LEU A 272 8.46 7.43 -1.75
C LEU A 272 8.48 8.52 -0.67
N GLY A 273 8.71 9.78 -1.06
CA GLY A 273 8.72 10.89 -0.11
C GLY A 273 7.34 11.11 0.52
N LEU A 274 6.28 11.05 -0.30
CA LEU A 274 4.90 11.13 0.18
C LEU A 274 4.62 10.01 1.18
N PHE A 275 5.02 8.79 0.84
CA PHE A 275 4.84 7.60 1.66
C PHE A 275 5.61 7.66 2.98
N ALA A 276 6.85 8.15 2.98
CA ALA A 276 7.66 8.18 4.17
C ALA A 276 7.27 9.31 5.12
N ILE A 277 6.94 10.50 4.58
CA ILE A 277 6.87 11.72 5.39
C ILE A 277 5.47 11.99 5.97
N HIS A 278 4.39 11.55 5.32
CA HIS A 278 3.02 11.91 5.71
C HIS A 278 2.67 11.56 7.16
N LYS A 279 3.13 10.42 7.68
CA LYS A 279 2.82 10.01 9.06
C LYS A 279 3.39 10.94 10.12
N TYR A 280 4.52 11.62 9.86
CA TYR A 280 5.10 12.57 10.82
C TYR A 280 4.30 13.86 10.90
N TRP A 281 3.82 14.36 9.75
CA TRP A 281 2.92 15.52 9.75
C TRP A 281 1.55 15.17 10.30
N GLN A 282 1.07 13.95 10.05
CA GLN A 282 -0.14 13.42 10.66
C GLN A 282 -0.02 13.41 12.19
N TYR A 283 1.08 12.87 12.71
CA TYR A 283 1.36 12.85 14.13
C TYR A 283 1.36 14.26 14.74
N LEU A 284 2.04 15.21 14.10
CA LEU A 284 2.07 16.59 14.56
C LEU A 284 0.67 17.22 14.59
N PHE A 285 -0.15 16.97 13.56
CA PHE A 285 -1.53 17.45 13.54
C PHE A 285 -2.36 16.89 14.69
N VAL A 286 -2.27 15.58 14.94
CA VAL A 286 -2.98 14.93 16.05
C VAL A 286 -2.53 15.49 17.40
N LEU A 287 -1.23 15.75 17.60
CA LEU A 287 -0.72 16.41 18.80
C LEU A 287 -1.30 17.83 18.99
N LEU A 288 -1.41 18.60 17.92
CA LEU A 288 -2.02 19.93 17.97
C LEU A 288 -3.50 19.84 18.39
N LEU A 289 -4.25 18.92 17.81
CA LEU A 289 -5.65 18.70 18.21
C LEU A 289 -5.79 18.33 19.68
N GLN A 290 -4.94 17.43 20.18
CA GLN A 290 -4.95 17.03 21.59
C GLN A 290 -4.61 18.18 22.53
N LYS A 291 -3.59 18.98 22.17
CA LYS A 291 -3.15 20.13 22.98
C LYS A 291 -4.23 21.21 23.08
N TYR A 292 -4.92 21.50 21.97
CA TYR A 292 -5.92 22.56 21.90
C TYR A 292 -7.36 22.07 22.13
N LYS A 293 -7.58 20.77 22.35
CA LYS A 293 -8.89 20.14 22.58
C LYS A 293 -9.94 20.54 21.53
N ILE A 294 -9.53 20.61 20.26
CA ILE A 294 -10.39 21.08 19.17
C ILE A 294 -11.30 19.94 18.71
N ALA A 295 -12.62 20.16 18.78
CA ALA A 295 -13.63 19.34 18.11
C ALA A 295 -14.36 20.22 17.07
N MET A 296 -14.38 19.81 15.79
CA MET A 296 -15.09 20.51 14.73
C MET A 296 -15.99 19.52 13.97
N THR A 297 -17.30 19.73 14.07
CA THR A 297 -18.32 18.97 13.32
C THR A 297 -19.14 19.95 12.49
N ILE A 298 -19.38 19.63 11.21
CA ILE A 298 -20.26 20.40 10.33
C ILE A 298 -21.22 19.43 9.64
N GLY A 299 -22.50 19.76 9.57
CA GLY A 299 -23.49 18.95 8.87
C GLY A 299 -23.50 19.24 7.35
N ILE A 300 -23.40 18.20 6.53
CA ILE A 300 -23.69 18.28 5.09
C ILE A 300 -24.93 17.42 4.83
N PHE A 301 -26.00 18.02 4.28
CA PHE A 301 -27.29 17.35 4.05
C PHE A 301 -27.86 16.63 5.29
N GLY A 302 -27.69 17.22 6.48
CA GLY A 302 -28.16 16.63 7.74
C GLY A 302 -27.28 15.51 8.31
N ILE A 303 -26.20 15.14 7.64
CA ILE A 303 -25.23 14.14 8.13
C ILE A 303 -24.03 14.88 8.77
N PRO A 304 -23.71 14.64 10.04
CA PRO A 304 -22.53 15.24 10.66
C PRO A 304 -21.24 14.69 10.01
N LEU A 305 -20.52 15.57 9.31
CA LEU A 305 -19.18 15.31 8.79
C LEU A 305 -18.15 15.81 9.82
N ASN A 306 -17.16 14.98 10.12
CA ASN A 306 -16.02 15.43 10.91
C ASN A 306 -15.01 16.14 10.00
N ILE A 307 -15.11 17.47 9.92
CA ILE A 307 -14.23 18.30 9.08
C ILE A 307 -12.75 18.20 9.50
N ILE A 308 -12.47 17.77 10.73
CA ILE A 308 -11.10 17.60 11.21
C ILE A 308 -10.30 16.70 10.25
N PHE A 309 -10.89 15.62 9.73
CA PHE A 309 -10.17 14.72 8.81
C PHE A 309 -9.86 15.36 7.46
N LEU A 310 -10.73 16.25 6.97
CA LEU A 310 -10.46 17.02 5.75
C LEU A 310 -9.34 18.04 5.99
N VAL A 311 -9.39 18.76 7.12
CA VAL A 311 -8.35 19.73 7.51
C VAL A 311 -7.01 19.02 7.74
N GLU A 312 -7.02 17.89 8.43
CA GLU A 312 -5.86 16.99 8.61
C GLU A 312 -5.30 16.60 7.24
N SER A 313 -6.16 16.15 6.33
CA SER A 313 -5.74 15.72 4.99
C SER A 313 -5.04 16.84 4.22
N VAL A 314 -5.63 18.04 4.21
CA VAL A 314 -5.04 19.21 3.55
C VAL A 314 -3.72 19.60 4.20
N PHE A 315 -3.68 19.66 5.54
CA PHE A 315 -2.49 20.00 6.31
C PHE A 315 -1.33 19.02 6.03
N VAL A 316 -1.60 17.72 6.14
CA VAL A 316 -0.61 16.68 5.94
C VAL A 316 -0.11 16.69 4.50
N VAL A 317 -1.00 16.68 3.51
CA VAL A 317 -0.60 16.68 2.09
C VAL A 317 0.22 17.91 1.74
N PHE A 318 -0.16 19.10 2.22
CA PHE A 318 0.57 20.33 1.99
C PHE A 318 1.98 20.29 2.60
N LEU A 319 2.09 19.96 3.89
CA LEU A 319 3.39 19.96 4.58
C LEU A 319 4.31 18.83 4.13
N THR A 320 3.75 17.66 3.80
CA THR A 320 4.49 16.57 3.16
C THR A 320 5.06 17.03 1.82
N SER A 321 4.24 17.68 0.98
CA SER A 321 4.69 18.19 -0.32
C SER A 321 5.77 19.27 -0.17
N LEU A 322 5.63 20.16 0.81
CA LEU A 322 6.62 21.17 1.14
C LEU A 322 7.93 20.54 1.62
N SER A 323 7.88 19.55 2.50
CA SER A 323 9.07 18.82 2.98
C SER A 323 9.80 18.13 1.83
N ILE A 324 9.07 17.49 0.92
CA ILE A 324 9.66 16.88 -0.27
C ILE A 324 10.33 17.92 -1.15
N TYR A 325 9.67 19.07 -1.35
CA TYR A 325 10.22 20.17 -2.13
C TYR A 325 11.54 20.68 -1.55
N LEU A 326 11.61 20.86 -0.22
CA LEU A 326 12.84 21.26 0.48
C LEU A 326 13.92 20.18 0.39
N LEU A 327 13.59 18.92 0.69
CA LEU A 327 14.55 17.81 0.67
C LEU A 327 15.11 17.53 -0.73
N LYS A 328 14.32 17.73 -1.79
CA LYS A 328 14.75 17.60 -3.18
C LYS A 328 15.94 18.51 -3.52
N SER A 329 16.05 19.65 -2.86
CA SER A 329 17.13 20.64 -3.08
C SER A 329 18.41 20.30 -2.31
N THR A 330 18.44 19.19 -1.57
CA THR A 330 19.58 18.79 -0.73
C THR A 330 20.16 17.43 -1.17
N SER A 331 21.20 16.96 -0.47
CA SER A 331 21.74 15.60 -0.62
C SER A 331 20.71 14.51 -0.27
N PHE A 332 19.64 14.84 0.47
CA PHE A 332 18.59 13.91 0.86
C PHE A 332 17.57 13.60 -0.26
N LYS A 333 17.69 14.22 -1.44
CA LYS A 333 16.78 13.97 -2.58
C LYS A 333 16.58 12.49 -2.90
N GLN A 334 17.64 11.68 -2.76
CA GLN A 334 17.62 10.25 -3.06
C GLN A 334 16.69 9.42 -2.16
N PHE A 335 16.31 9.95 -1.00
CA PHE A 335 15.42 9.29 -0.04
C PHE A 335 13.94 9.67 -0.24
N VAL A 336 13.67 10.65 -1.11
CA VAL A 336 12.31 11.14 -1.43
C VAL A 336 11.93 11.01 -2.91
N THR A 337 12.82 10.48 -3.76
CA THR A 337 12.63 10.31 -5.24
C THR A 337 12.87 8.90 -5.75
#